data_AF-A0A4Y4C446-F1
#
_entry.id   AF-A0A4Y4C446-F1
#
_cell.length_a   1.000
_cell.length_b   1.000
_cell.length_c   1.000
_cell.angle_alpha   90.00
_cell.angle_beta   90.00
_cell.angle_gamma   90.00
#
_symmetry.space_group_name_H-M   'P 1'
#
loop_
_entity.id
_entity.type
_entity.pdbx_description
1 polymer ?
#
loop_
_entity_poly.entity_id
_entity_poly.type
_entity_poly.pdbx_seq_one_letter_code
_entity_poly.pdbx_strand_id
1 'polypeptide(L)'
;MSQPASVAGPDRRRENIVAYVTRHGTARVEELARHFDVSQMTVHRDLDTLAADHLLERVRGGARSVSPSMSELAVGQRRQLRRDTKTALCTRAAELIGEGDVVAVDDSTTLEPLVGLLPDRHPSALITHSLAAMYNHTRRSGVTGIRLIACGGQYIPETDSFLGAGTNEQLRQLSADITFVSTTSLRATTVGTALFHPDVEAADTKRALVALGLVKVLLVDATKFDAPGLFKVADLSDFDHIVADADTSEADRERLRASGANVYIVGDTDTTGKEL
;
A
#
# COMPACT_ATOMS: atom_id res chain seq x y z
N MET A 1 -16.35 -7.36 23.14
CA MET A 1 -15.12 -7.41 23.96
C MET A 1 -14.04 -8.00 23.07
N SER A 2 -13.16 -7.17 22.52
CA SER A 2 -12.13 -7.61 21.57
C SER A 2 -10.97 -8.28 22.32
N GLN A 3 -10.53 -9.45 21.85
CA GLN A 3 -9.41 -10.21 22.40
C GLN A 3 -8.09 -9.42 22.29
N PRO A 4 -7.17 -9.54 23.27
CA PRO A 4 -5.83 -8.98 23.15
C PRO A 4 -5.02 -9.77 22.10
N ALA A 5 -4.52 -9.08 21.09
CA ALA A 5 -3.61 -9.66 20.11
C ALA A 5 -2.23 -9.84 20.76
N SER A 6 -1.78 -11.09 20.95
CA SER A 6 -0.41 -11.34 21.39
C SER A 6 0.52 -11.01 20.21
N VAL A 7 1.32 -9.94 20.35
CA VAL A 7 2.15 -9.44 19.23
C VAL A 7 3.58 -9.96 19.37
N ALA A 8 3.95 -10.88 18.46
CA ALA A 8 5.33 -11.28 18.19
C ALA A 8 6.22 -10.06 17.90
N GLY A 9 7.38 -9.95 18.57
CA GLY A 9 8.47 -9.04 18.22
C GLY A 9 8.27 -7.54 18.58
N PRO A 10 9.34 -6.80 18.94
CA PRO A 10 9.31 -5.35 19.12
C PRO A 10 8.84 -4.57 17.88
N ASP A 11 9.26 -5.00 16.69
CA ASP A 11 9.00 -4.27 15.44
C ASP A 11 7.53 -4.36 15.02
N ARG A 12 6.95 -5.56 15.02
CA ARG A 12 5.51 -5.74 14.73
C ARG A 12 4.61 -5.01 15.72
N ARG A 13 5.01 -4.93 17.00
CA ARG A 13 4.28 -4.14 18.00
C ARG A 13 4.32 -2.65 17.68
N ARG A 14 5.48 -2.12 17.29
CA ARG A 14 5.62 -0.71 16.90
C ARG A 14 4.78 -0.38 15.67
N GLU A 15 4.77 -1.24 14.67
CA GLU A 15 3.91 -1.10 13.48
C GLU A 15 2.44 -1.05 13.86
N ASN A 16 1.99 -1.98 14.73
CA ASN A 16 0.61 -1.99 15.19
C ASN A 16 0.26 -0.76 16.04
N ILE A 17 1.20 -0.24 16.84
CA ILE A 17 1.02 1.03 17.59
C ILE A 17 0.81 2.20 16.61
N VAL A 18 1.60 2.29 15.54
CA VAL A 18 1.43 3.34 14.50
C VAL A 18 0.07 3.22 13.84
N ALA A 19 -0.33 2.02 13.42
CA ALA A 19 -1.64 1.79 12.81
C ALA A 19 -2.79 2.18 13.77
N TYR A 20 -2.69 1.81 15.04
CA TYR A 20 -3.66 2.16 16.07
C TYR A 20 -3.79 3.67 16.24
N VAL A 21 -2.67 4.37 16.49
CA VAL A 21 -2.68 5.81 16.74
C VAL A 21 -3.12 6.58 15.48
N THR A 22 -2.78 6.09 14.29
CA THR A 22 -3.20 6.69 13.01
C THR A 22 -4.72 6.56 12.83
N ARG A 23 -5.29 5.39 13.12
CA ARG A 23 -6.74 5.16 13.07
C ARG A 23 -7.52 6.01 14.07
N HIS A 24 -6.99 6.16 15.27
CA HIS A 24 -7.66 6.86 16.38
C HIS A 24 -7.29 8.34 16.50
N GLY A 25 -6.33 8.83 15.71
CA GLY A 25 -5.78 10.18 15.76
C GLY A 25 -4.85 10.43 16.94
N THR A 26 -5.22 9.99 18.14
CA THR A 26 -4.40 10.07 19.37
C THR A 26 -4.60 8.83 20.23
N ALA A 27 -3.58 8.41 20.97
CA ALA A 27 -3.70 7.33 21.95
C ALA A 27 -2.87 7.61 23.21
N ARG A 28 -3.37 7.18 24.38
CA ARG A 28 -2.65 7.29 25.65
C ARG A 28 -1.75 6.09 25.91
N VAL A 29 -0.68 6.27 26.69
CA VAL A 29 0.24 5.17 27.04
C VAL A 29 -0.50 4.04 27.75
N GLU A 30 -1.42 4.35 28.65
CA GLU A 30 -2.18 3.33 29.40
C GLU A 30 -3.19 2.57 28.54
N GLU A 31 -3.65 3.18 27.45
CA GLU A 31 -4.51 2.55 26.45
C GLU A 31 -3.71 1.60 25.58
N LEU A 32 -2.58 2.05 25.02
CA LEU A 32 -1.68 1.23 24.22
C LEU A 32 -1.13 0.04 25.03
N ALA A 33 -0.76 0.27 26.30
CA ALA A 33 -0.25 -0.78 27.19
C ALA A 33 -1.28 -1.90 27.40
N ARG A 34 -2.55 -1.53 27.60
CA ARG A 34 -3.66 -2.50 27.73
C ARG A 34 -3.98 -3.18 26.40
N HIS A 35 -3.98 -2.44 25.30
CA HIS A 35 -4.34 -2.97 23.99
C HIS A 35 -3.32 -4.00 23.47
N PHE A 36 -2.04 -3.72 23.67
CA PHE A 36 -0.93 -4.57 23.19
C PHE A 36 -0.36 -5.52 24.25
N ASP A 37 -0.96 -5.56 25.45
CA ASP A 37 -0.56 -6.41 26.57
C ASP A 37 0.94 -6.28 26.93
N VAL A 38 1.40 -5.03 27.11
CA VAL A 38 2.79 -4.71 27.48
C VAL A 38 2.85 -3.67 28.58
N SER A 39 4.01 -3.57 29.25
CA SER A 39 4.20 -2.54 30.28
C SER A 39 4.15 -1.12 29.69
N GLN A 40 3.72 -0.14 30.49
CA GLN A 40 3.78 1.27 30.09
C GLN A 40 5.21 1.71 29.73
N MET A 41 6.22 1.17 30.41
CA MET A 41 7.64 1.45 30.11
C MET A 41 8.03 0.96 28.71
N THR A 42 7.50 -0.20 28.29
CA THR A 42 7.68 -0.73 26.93
C THR A 42 7.04 0.20 25.91
N VAL A 43 5.80 0.64 26.14
CA VAL A 43 5.10 1.60 25.28
C VAL A 43 5.85 2.93 25.20
N HIS A 44 6.38 3.43 26.33
CA HIS A 44 7.20 4.63 26.32
C HIS A 44 8.40 4.48 25.39
N ARG A 45 9.16 3.39 25.50
CA ARG A 45 10.32 3.12 24.63
C ARG A 45 9.93 3.00 23.16
N ASP A 46 8.82 2.31 22.87
CA ASP A 46 8.32 2.17 21.50
C ASP A 46 7.90 3.52 20.91
N LEU A 47 7.16 4.34 21.67
CA LEU A 47 6.77 5.68 21.25
C LEU A 47 7.97 6.62 21.07
N ASP A 48 9.05 6.46 21.84
CA ASP A 48 10.27 7.25 21.64
C ASP A 48 10.97 6.87 20.34
N THR A 49 11.07 5.57 20.02
CA THR A 49 11.58 5.14 18.71
C THR A 49 10.70 5.65 17.58
N LEU A 50 9.39 5.45 17.67
CA LEU A 50 8.44 5.90 16.65
C LEU A 50 8.46 7.43 16.45
N ALA A 51 8.66 8.20 17.51
CA ALA A 51 8.78 9.66 17.41
C ALA A 51 10.12 10.11 16.82
N ALA A 52 11.22 9.42 17.13
CA ALA A 52 12.52 9.66 16.51
C ALA A 52 12.48 9.37 15.00
N ASP A 53 11.71 8.36 14.58
CA ASP A 53 11.47 8.02 13.18
C ASP A 53 10.37 8.89 12.53
N HIS A 54 9.85 9.89 13.26
CA HIS A 54 8.76 10.78 12.87
C HIS A 54 7.43 10.07 12.51
N LEU A 55 7.26 8.81 12.90
CA LEU A 55 6.06 8.01 12.62
C LEU A 55 4.86 8.42 13.49
N LEU A 56 5.13 9.02 14.65
CA LEU A 56 4.15 9.57 15.58
C LEU A 56 4.72 10.83 16.25
N GLU A 57 3.85 11.69 16.77
CA GLU A 57 4.27 12.82 17.59
C GLU A 57 4.01 12.52 19.08
N ARG A 58 5.04 12.74 19.91
CA ARG A 58 4.89 12.64 21.37
C ARG A 58 3.96 13.75 21.87
N VAL A 59 2.97 13.35 22.66
CA VAL A 59 2.14 14.28 23.45
C VAL A 59 2.20 13.90 24.92
N ARG A 60 1.73 14.79 25.79
CA ARG A 60 1.70 14.52 27.22
C ARG A 60 0.87 13.27 27.51
N GLY A 61 1.53 12.21 28.00
CA GLY A 61 0.90 10.95 28.38
C GLY A 61 0.56 10.01 27.21
N GLY A 62 1.06 10.25 26.00
CA GLY A 62 0.68 9.45 24.84
C GLY A 62 1.43 9.80 23.57
N ALA A 63 0.79 9.49 22.45
CA ALA A 63 1.21 9.93 21.13
C ALA A 63 0.00 10.34 20.31
N ARG A 64 0.21 11.27 19.38
CA ARG A 64 -0.75 11.59 18.33
C ARG A 64 -0.19 11.20 16.98
N SER A 65 -1.10 10.86 16.07
CA SER A 65 -0.79 10.79 14.67
C SER A 65 -0.31 12.17 14.22
N VAL A 66 0.69 12.19 13.36
CA VAL A 66 1.10 13.39 12.67
C VAL A 66 -0.10 13.82 11.81
N SER A 67 -0.79 14.90 12.20
CA SER A 67 -2.03 15.39 11.56
C SER A 67 -1.78 16.77 10.94
N PRO A 68 -2.57 17.22 9.95
CA PRO A 68 -2.24 17.10 8.55
C PRO A 68 -1.98 18.48 7.94
N SER A 69 -0.80 18.67 7.37
CA SER A 69 -0.73 19.28 6.04
C SER A 69 -0.46 18.13 5.08
N MET A 70 -1.51 17.48 4.58
CA MET A 70 -1.41 16.53 3.45
C MET A 70 -0.22 15.56 3.56
N SER A 71 0.03 15.04 4.75
CA SER A 71 1.15 14.15 5.02
C SER A 71 0.55 12.95 5.74
N GLU A 72 0.01 12.06 4.92
CA GLU A 72 0.32 10.65 5.14
C GLU A 72 1.82 10.58 5.39
N LEU A 73 2.25 9.85 6.42
CA LEU A 73 3.64 9.48 6.70
C LEU A 73 4.54 9.71 5.47
N ALA A 74 5.57 10.56 5.61
CA ALA A 74 6.46 10.91 4.51
C ALA A 74 6.84 9.63 3.75
N VAL A 75 6.82 9.63 2.41
CA VAL A 75 7.01 8.41 1.59
C VAL A 75 8.11 7.45 2.12
N GLY A 76 9.23 8.00 2.60
CA GLY A 76 10.32 7.25 3.25
C GLY A 76 9.89 6.42 4.47
N GLN A 77 8.98 6.92 5.30
CA GLN A 77 8.39 6.21 6.43
C GLN A 77 7.46 5.09 5.98
N ARG A 78 6.58 5.37 5.01
CA ARG A 78 5.70 4.35 4.44
C ARG A 78 6.54 3.20 3.91
N ARG A 79 7.66 3.46 3.22
CA ARG A 79 8.61 2.41 2.76
C ARG A 79 9.13 1.50 3.88
N GLN A 80 9.33 2.01 5.08
CA GLN A 80 9.89 1.22 6.20
C GLN A 80 8.83 0.34 6.87
N LEU A 81 7.58 0.80 6.90
CA LEU A 81 6.47 0.06 7.51
C LEU A 81 6.08 -1.17 6.70
N ARG A 82 5.93 -2.31 7.39
CA ARG A 82 5.43 -3.59 6.84
C ARG A 82 6.18 -4.04 5.59
N ARG A 83 7.50 -3.85 5.55
CA ARG A 83 8.33 -4.21 4.37
C ARG A 83 8.22 -5.67 3.99
N ASP A 84 8.24 -6.55 4.98
CA ASP A 84 8.18 -8.00 4.75
C ASP A 84 6.82 -8.36 4.14
N THR A 85 5.73 -7.80 4.68
CA THR A 85 4.39 -7.90 4.12
C THR A 85 4.33 -7.39 2.68
N LYS A 86 4.89 -6.21 2.38
CA LYS A 86 4.92 -5.65 1.01
C LYS A 86 5.68 -6.53 0.03
N THR A 87 6.77 -7.12 0.51
CA THR A 87 7.55 -8.08 -0.27
C THR A 87 6.72 -9.31 -0.57
N ALA A 88 6.07 -9.91 0.43
CA ALA A 88 5.18 -11.07 0.25
C ALA A 88 4.02 -10.77 -0.71
N LEU A 89 3.37 -9.61 -0.56
CA LEU A 89 2.31 -9.15 -1.47
C LEU A 89 2.83 -9.08 -2.92
N CYS A 90 3.98 -8.44 -3.12
CA CYS A 90 4.59 -8.29 -4.45
C CYS A 90 5.05 -9.62 -5.04
N THR A 91 5.59 -10.53 -4.24
CA THR A 91 6.01 -11.87 -4.69
C THR A 91 4.84 -12.64 -5.27
N ARG A 92 3.70 -12.69 -4.56
CA ARG A 92 2.49 -13.34 -5.07
C ARG A 92 1.93 -12.64 -6.30
N ALA A 93 1.93 -11.31 -6.30
CA ALA A 93 1.41 -10.51 -7.41
C ALA A 93 2.24 -10.67 -8.69
N ALA A 94 3.56 -10.81 -8.58
CA ALA A 94 4.46 -10.99 -9.71
C ALA A 94 4.16 -12.26 -10.52
N GLU A 95 3.58 -13.30 -9.89
CA GLU A 95 3.18 -14.53 -10.56
C GLU A 95 2.00 -14.34 -11.54
N LEU A 96 1.27 -13.22 -11.43
CA LEU A 96 0.18 -12.87 -12.35
C LEU A 96 0.69 -12.22 -13.64
N ILE A 97 1.99 -11.89 -13.72
CA ILE A 97 2.59 -11.24 -14.89
C ILE A 97 2.95 -12.31 -15.92
N GLY A 98 2.37 -12.21 -17.11
CA GLY A 98 2.74 -13.00 -18.28
C GLY A 98 4.01 -12.48 -18.95
N GLU A 99 4.70 -13.39 -19.64
CA GLU A 99 5.83 -13.02 -20.50
C GLU A 99 5.35 -12.10 -21.63
N GLY A 100 6.04 -10.98 -21.83
CA GLY A 100 5.70 -9.99 -22.85
C GLY A 100 4.65 -8.96 -22.44
N ASP A 101 4.01 -9.10 -21.28
CA ASP A 101 2.99 -8.14 -20.81
C ASP A 101 3.52 -6.71 -20.74
N VAL A 102 2.65 -5.75 -21.03
CA VAL A 102 2.81 -4.36 -20.66
C VAL A 102 2.25 -4.18 -19.24
N VAL A 103 3.13 -3.89 -18.29
CA VAL A 103 2.80 -3.77 -16.87
C VAL A 103 2.67 -2.30 -16.49
N ALA A 104 1.57 -1.90 -15.86
CA ALA A 104 1.42 -0.58 -15.25
C ALA A 104 1.48 -0.66 -13.72
N VAL A 105 2.23 0.23 -13.07
CA VAL A 105 2.41 0.25 -11.61
C VAL A 105 2.25 1.67 -11.07
N ASP A 106 1.43 1.82 -10.04
CA ASP A 106 1.21 3.11 -9.37
C ASP A 106 2.39 3.54 -8.46
N ASP A 107 2.22 4.65 -7.74
CA ASP A 107 3.20 5.23 -6.82
C ASP A 107 3.13 4.74 -5.38
N SER A 108 2.39 3.67 -5.12
CA SER A 108 2.26 3.13 -3.79
C SER A 108 3.54 2.44 -3.34
N THR A 109 4.03 2.80 -2.15
CA THR A 109 5.19 2.13 -1.54
C THR A 109 5.03 0.61 -1.37
N THR A 110 3.79 0.11 -1.35
CA THR A 110 3.47 -1.32 -1.35
C THR A 110 3.96 -2.03 -2.61
N LEU A 111 3.99 -1.35 -3.76
CA LEU A 111 4.36 -1.92 -5.05
C LEU A 111 5.85 -1.76 -5.40
N GLU A 112 6.61 -0.99 -4.62
CA GLU A 112 8.04 -0.78 -4.90
C GLU A 112 8.84 -2.09 -5.01
N PRO A 113 8.60 -3.14 -4.17
CA PRO A 113 9.27 -4.42 -4.32
C PRO A 113 8.95 -5.12 -5.66
N LEU A 114 7.73 -4.95 -6.21
CA LEU A 114 7.28 -5.59 -7.45
C LEU A 114 8.20 -5.25 -8.62
N VAL A 115 8.67 -4.01 -8.71
CA VAL A 115 9.56 -3.55 -9.78
C VAL A 115 10.85 -4.39 -9.80
N GLY A 116 11.28 -4.90 -8.65
CA GLY A 116 12.47 -5.76 -8.54
C GLY A 116 12.28 -7.17 -9.07
N LEU A 117 11.04 -7.62 -9.18
CA LEU A 117 10.67 -8.97 -9.62
C LEU A 117 10.33 -9.01 -11.12
N LEU A 118 10.19 -7.85 -11.77
CA LEU A 118 9.85 -7.78 -13.20
C LEU A 118 10.84 -8.51 -14.11
N PRO A 119 12.18 -8.45 -13.92
CA PRO A 119 13.11 -9.16 -14.79
C PRO A 119 12.86 -10.67 -14.87
N ASP A 120 12.42 -11.30 -13.78
CA ASP A 120 12.13 -12.73 -13.71
C ASP A 120 10.81 -13.11 -14.42
N ARG A 121 10.00 -12.11 -14.77
CA ARG A 121 8.71 -12.27 -15.48
C ARG A 121 8.77 -11.84 -16.94
N HIS A 122 9.87 -11.22 -17.36
CA HIS A 122 10.10 -10.80 -18.75
C HIS A 122 8.95 -9.98 -19.40
N PRO A 123 8.40 -8.94 -18.73
CA PRO A 123 7.42 -8.06 -19.37
C PRO A 123 8.07 -7.25 -20.51
N SER A 124 7.30 -6.84 -21.51
CA SER A 124 7.82 -6.03 -22.61
C SER A 124 7.97 -4.54 -22.24
N ALA A 125 7.22 -4.08 -21.23
CA ALA A 125 7.23 -2.69 -20.79
C ALA A 125 6.75 -2.51 -19.34
N LEU A 126 7.20 -1.42 -18.71
CA LEU A 126 6.74 -0.87 -17.45
C LEU A 126 6.22 0.55 -17.68
N ILE A 127 4.96 0.81 -17.35
CA ILE A 127 4.34 2.15 -17.31
C ILE A 127 4.22 2.58 -15.85
N THR A 128 4.70 3.77 -15.51
CA THR A 128 4.56 4.29 -14.14
C THR A 128 4.69 5.81 -14.09
N HIS A 129 4.06 6.43 -13.09
CA HIS A 129 4.26 7.83 -12.69
C HIS A 129 5.08 7.95 -11.40
N SER A 130 5.59 6.85 -10.85
CA SER A 130 6.42 6.82 -9.64
C SER A 130 7.89 7.06 -9.96
N LEU A 131 8.50 8.10 -9.36
CA LEU A 131 9.93 8.34 -9.49
C LEU A 131 10.73 7.18 -8.86
N ALA A 132 10.24 6.63 -7.75
CA ALA A 132 10.84 5.48 -7.08
C ALA A 132 10.87 4.24 -7.97
N ALA A 133 9.76 3.94 -8.66
CA ALA A 133 9.70 2.81 -9.59
C ALA A 133 10.67 3.02 -10.78
N MET A 134 10.70 4.23 -11.35
CA MET A 134 11.64 4.58 -12.44
C MET A 134 13.10 4.42 -12.00
N TYR A 135 13.44 4.92 -10.81
CA TYR A 135 14.78 4.82 -10.24
C TYR A 135 15.18 3.37 -9.98
N ASN A 136 14.29 2.61 -9.34
CA ASN A 136 14.51 1.20 -9.04
C ASN A 136 14.69 0.38 -10.33
N HIS A 137 13.89 0.66 -11.37
CA HIS A 137 14.01 0.02 -12.69
C HIS A 137 15.39 0.26 -13.33
N THR A 138 15.84 1.52 -13.35
CA THR A 138 17.06 1.93 -14.08
C THR A 138 18.37 1.53 -13.41
N ARG A 139 18.39 1.34 -12.08
CA ARG A 139 19.63 1.00 -11.35
C ARG A 139 19.97 -0.49 -11.29
N ARG A 140 19.12 -1.35 -11.85
CA ARG A 140 19.32 -2.79 -11.81
C ARG A 140 20.24 -3.24 -12.94
N SER A 141 21.26 -4.00 -12.61
CA SER A 141 22.09 -4.70 -13.58
C SER A 141 21.25 -5.74 -14.32
N GLY A 142 21.37 -5.81 -15.65
CA GLY A 142 20.71 -6.85 -16.44
C GLY A 142 19.27 -6.53 -16.89
N VAL A 143 18.76 -5.31 -16.66
CA VAL A 143 17.50 -4.85 -17.25
C VAL A 143 17.72 -4.51 -18.72
N THR A 144 17.85 -5.55 -19.55
CA THR A 144 17.87 -5.41 -21.00
C THR A 144 16.56 -5.94 -21.54
N GLY A 145 15.70 -5.08 -22.08
CA GLY A 145 14.49 -5.49 -22.81
C GLY A 145 13.16 -4.98 -22.25
N ILE A 146 13.09 -4.57 -20.99
CA ILE A 146 11.85 -3.98 -20.42
C ILE A 146 11.84 -2.47 -20.71
N ARG A 147 10.97 -2.03 -21.62
CA ARG A 147 10.83 -0.60 -21.95
C ARG A 147 10.21 0.15 -20.77
N LEU A 148 10.82 1.26 -20.35
CA LEU A 148 10.24 2.13 -19.33
C LEU A 148 9.47 3.28 -20.00
N ILE A 149 8.17 3.38 -19.73
CA ILE A 149 7.32 4.52 -20.07
C ILE A 149 7.10 5.31 -18.78
N ALA A 150 7.85 6.40 -18.64
CA ALA A 150 7.76 7.29 -17.49
C ALA A 150 6.72 8.38 -17.75
N CYS A 151 5.58 8.31 -17.08
CA CYS A 151 4.54 9.34 -17.16
C CYS A 151 4.91 10.50 -16.22
N GLY A 152 5.30 11.63 -16.82
CA GLY A 152 5.74 12.82 -16.08
C GLY A 152 4.65 13.86 -15.87
N GLY A 153 4.92 14.85 -15.02
CA GLY A 153 4.00 15.91 -14.63
C GLY A 153 4.62 16.81 -13.56
N GLN A 154 3.82 17.28 -12.61
CA GLN A 154 4.36 17.97 -11.44
C GLN A 154 4.90 16.92 -10.46
N TYR A 155 6.17 17.02 -10.09
CA TYR A 155 6.76 16.15 -9.07
C TYR A 155 6.25 16.52 -7.68
N ILE A 156 5.80 15.52 -6.93
CA ILE A 156 5.23 15.62 -5.59
C ILE A 156 6.12 14.84 -4.61
N PRO A 157 6.93 15.53 -3.77
CA PRO A 157 7.85 14.89 -2.84
C PRO A 157 7.18 13.96 -1.82
N GLU A 158 5.94 14.24 -1.44
CA GLU A 158 5.18 13.51 -0.41
C GLU A 158 4.82 12.08 -0.86
N THR A 159 4.69 11.88 -2.17
CA THR A 159 4.37 10.59 -2.80
C THR A 159 5.52 10.04 -3.64
N ASP A 160 6.60 10.80 -3.83
CA ASP A 160 7.74 10.46 -4.70
C ASP A 160 7.28 10.10 -6.12
N SER A 161 6.36 10.91 -6.66
CA SER A 161 5.66 10.64 -7.91
C SER A 161 5.30 11.90 -8.69
N PHE A 162 4.85 11.71 -9.92
CA PHE A 162 4.40 12.78 -10.81
C PHE A 162 2.88 12.78 -10.90
N LEU A 163 2.24 13.89 -10.53
CA LEU A 163 0.79 14.03 -10.56
C LEU A 163 0.33 15.13 -11.54
N GLY A 164 -0.98 15.21 -11.71
CA GLY A 164 -1.65 16.31 -12.40
C GLY A 164 -2.09 16.03 -13.82
N ALA A 165 -2.69 17.04 -14.45
CA ALA A 165 -3.37 16.90 -15.74
C ALA A 165 -2.44 16.36 -16.85
N GLY A 166 -1.16 16.77 -16.85
CA GLY A 166 -0.16 16.29 -17.82
C GLY A 166 0.14 14.80 -17.67
N THR A 167 0.30 14.31 -16.44
CA THR A 167 0.47 12.87 -16.16
C THR A 167 -0.78 12.12 -16.60
N ASN A 168 -1.96 12.62 -16.22
CA ASN A 168 -3.23 11.95 -16.47
C ASN A 168 -3.54 11.82 -17.97
N GLU A 169 -3.15 12.82 -18.76
CA GLU A 169 -3.33 12.78 -20.22
C GLU A 169 -2.41 11.77 -20.89
N GLN A 170 -1.15 11.66 -20.45
CA GLN A 170 -0.26 10.61 -20.94
C GLN A 170 -0.82 9.23 -20.60
N LEU A 171 -1.26 9.01 -19.35
CA LEU A 171 -1.84 7.75 -18.92
C LEU A 171 -3.06 7.34 -19.77
N ARG A 172 -3.95 8.30 -20.10
CA ARG A 172 -5.14 8.04 -20.94
C ARG A 172 -4.83 7.62 -22.38
N GLN A 173 -3.62 7.86 -22.87
CA GLN A 173 -3.20 7.51 -24.24
C GLN A 173 -2.46 6.17 -24.30
N LEU A 174 -2.34 5.46 -23.17
CA LEU A 174 -1.65 4.19 -23.04
C LEU A 174 -2.63 3.06 -22.73
N SER A 175 -2.15 1.83 -22.92
CA SER A 175 -2.86 0.60 -22.54
C SER A 175 -1.84 -0.34 -21.90
N ALA A 176 -2.28 -1.10 -20.90
CA ALA A 176 -1.50 -2.12 -20.24
C ALA A 176 -2.26 -3.46 -20.25
N ASP A 177 -1.54 -4.56 -20.35
CA ASP A 177 -2.14 -5.88 -20.20
C ASP A 177 -2.55 -6.10 -18.74
N ILE A 178 -1.72 -5.60 -17.81
CA ILE A 178 -1.95 -5.73 -16.37
C ILE A 178 -1.56 -4.46 -15.62
N THR A 179 -2.42 -4.01 -14.70
CA THR A 179 -2.16 -2.88 -13.81
C THR A 179 -2.13 -3.32 -12.35
N PHE A 180 -1.11 -2.91 -11.62
CA PHE A 180 -0.97 -3.08 -10.19
C PHE A 180 -1.20 -1.76 -9.46
N VAL A 181 -2.10 -1.78 -8.48
CA VAL A 181 -2.47 -0.62 -7.66
C VAL A 181 -2.49 -1.00 -6.19
N SER A 182 -2.15 -0.07 -5.33
CA SER A 182 -2.48 -0.14 -3.89
C SER A 182 -3.23 1.12 -3.47
N THR A 183 -3.73 1.13 -2.24
CA THR A 183 -4.62 2.20 -1.76
C THR A 183 -4.25 2.65 -0.36
N THR A 184 -4.56 3.90 -0.05
CA THR A 184 -4.51 4.42 1.32
C THR A 184 -5.68 3.86 2.14
N SER A 185 -6.85 3.71 1.51
CA SER A 185 -8.10 3.43 2.20
C SER A 185 -9.02 2.51 1.39
N LEU A 186 -9.61 1.53 2.08
CA LEU A 186 -10.75 0.73 1.62
C LEU A 186 -11.93 0.97 2.57
N ARG A 187 -13.06 1.42 2.02
CA ARG A 187 -14.25 1.78 2.81
C ARG A 187 -15.52 1.20 2.22
N ALA A 188 -16.44 0.81 3.09
CA ALA A 188 -17.80 0.51 2.70
C ALA A 188 -18.49 1.79 2.19
N THR A 189 -19.28 1.64 1.13
CA THR A 189 -20.12 2.64 0.50
C THR A 189 -21.56 2.11 0.44
N THR A 190 -22.48 2.92 -0.07
CA THR A 190 -23.88 2.50 -0.27
C THR A 190 -24.04 1.38 -1.31
N VAL A 191 -23.04 1.15 -2.16
CA VAL A 191 -23.11 0.21 -3.29
C VAL A 191 -22.06 -0.91 -3.22
N GLY A 192 -21.26 -0.98 -2.16
CA GLY A 192 -20.20 -1.99 -2.01
C GLY A 192 -19.01 -1.49 -1.22
N THR A 193 -17.80 -1.95 -1.53
CA THR A 193 -16.55 -1.39 -0.99
C THR A 193 -15.79 -0.67 -2.11
N ALA A 194 -15.14 0.44 -1.80
CA ALA A 194 -14.36 1.20 -2.77
C ALA A 194 -13.04 1.70 -2.18
N LEU A 195 -12.09 1.98 -3.07
CA LEU A 195 -10.80 2.57 -2.78
C LEU A 195 -10.95 4.09 -2.66
N PHE A 196 -10.30 4.68 -1.66
CA PHE A 196 -10.27 6.12 -1.45
C PHE A 196 -8.86 6.63 -1.24
N HIS A 197 -8.65 7.89 -1.61
CA HIS A 197 -7.43 8.62 -1.39
C HIS A 197 -7.75 9.97 -0.68
N PRO A 198 -6.88 10.49 0.19
CA PRO A 198 -7.11 11.78 0.86
C PRO A 198 -6.86 12.98 -0.05
N ASP A 199 -5.99 12.84 -1.05
CA ASP A 199 -5.67 13.87 -2.04
C ASP A 199 -6.39 13.63 -3.37
N VAL A 200 -6.95 14.69 -3.96
CA VAL A 200 -7.74 14.62 -5.20
C VAL A 200 -6.87 14.40 -6.43
N GLU A 201 -5.69 15.01 -6.49
CA GLU A 201 -4.82 14.95 -7.66
C GLU A 201 -4.23 13.54 -7.79
N ALA A 202 -3.77 12.97 -6.66
CA ALA A 202 -3.35 11.58 -6.58
C ALA A 202 -4.50 10.60 -6.85
N ALA A 203 -5.72 10.91 -6.39
CA ALA A 203 -6.90 10.09 -6.72
C ALA A 203 -7.17 10.09 -8.24
N ASP A 204 -7.06 11.25 -8.89
CA ASP A 204 -7.25 11.40 -10.34
C ASP A 204 -6.18 10.64 -11.14
N THR A 205 -4.92 10.74 -10.75
CA THR A 205 -3.82 10.01 -11.39
C THR A 205 -3.94 8.51 -11.19
N LYS A 206 -4.28 8.06 -9.98
CA LYS A 206 -4.53 6.63 -9.72
C LYS A 206 -5.73 6.12 -10.51
N ARG A 207 -6.81 6.90 -10.65
CA ARG A 207 -7.95 6.58 -11.53
C ARG A 207 -7.52 6.38 -12.97
N ALA A 208 -6.72 7.30 -13.49
CA ALA A 208 -6.18 7.19 -14.84
C ALA A 208 -5.36 5.90 -14.99
N LEU A 209 -4.46 5.61 -14.05
CA LEU A 209 -3.60 4.43 -14.09
C LEU A 209 -4.39 3.10 -13.97
N VAL A 210 -5.36 3.00 -13.06
CA VAL A 210 -6.26 1.83 -12.92
C VAL A 210 -6.92 1.50 -14.26
N ALA A 211 -7.34 2.53 -15.02
CA ALA A 211 -8.05 2.35 -16.27
C ALA A 211 -7.18 1.82 -17.44
N LEU A 212 -5.85 1.78 -17.32
CA LEU A 212 -4.97 1.24 -18.37
C LEU A 212 -5.09 -0.28 -18.52
N GLY A 213 -5.35 -0.98 -17.42
CA GLY A 213 -5.16 -2.43 -17.31
C GLY A 213 -6.37 -3.20 -17.81
N LEU A 214 -6.13 -4.13 -18.73
CA LEU A 214 -7.11 -5.18 -19.07
C LEU A 214 -7.37 -6.07 -17.85
N VAL A 215 -6.31 -6.45 -17.15
CA VAL A 215 -6.33 -7.12 -15.84
C VAL A 215 -5.92 -6.14 -14.75
N LYS A 216 -6.72 -6.03 -13.68
CA LYS A 216 -6.48 -5.09 -12.57
C LYS A 216 -6.22 -5.84 -11.28
N VAL A 217 -5.07 -5.57 -10.68
CA VAL A 217 -4.59 -6.23 -9.46
C VAL A 217 -4.48 -5.22 -8.33
N LEU A 218 -5.19 -5.46 -7.23
CA LEU A 218 -5.09 -4.68 -6.00
C LEU A 218 -4.18 -5.39 -4.99
N LEU A 219 -3.16 -4.70 -4.50
CA LEU A 219 -2.38 -5.13 -3.34
C LEU A 219 -2.81 -4.32 -2.12
N VAL A 220 -3.20 -4.99 -1.04
CA VAL A 220 -3.69 -4.33 0.18
C VAL A 220 -3.15 -5.01 1.43
N ASP A 221 -2.85 -4.23 2.46
CA ASP A 221 -2.55 -4.76 3.79
C ASP A 221 -3.68 -4.44 4.78
N ALA A 222 -3.72 -5.15 5.90
CA ALA A 222 -4.73 -5.02 6.95
C ALA A 222 -4.87 -3.58 7.50
N THR A 223 -3.86 -2.72 7.35
CA THR A 223 -3.90 -1.33 7.83
C THR A 223 -4.74 -0.41 6.95
N LYS A 224 -5.11 -0.84 5.73
CA LYS A 224 -5.86 0.01 4.77
C LYS A 224 -7.38 -0.04 4.96
N PHE A 225 -7.87 -1.01 5.72
CA PHE A 225 -9.30 -1.15 5.99
C PHE A 225 -9.78 -0.09 6.97
N ASP A 226 -10.86 0.60 6.59
CA ASP A 226 -11.48 1.70 7.34
C ASP A 226 -10.53 2.87 7.66
N ALA A 227 -9.43 2.99 6.93
CA ALA A 227 -8.54 4.14 7.01
C ALA A 227 -9.24 5.40 6.44
N PRO A 228 -8.87 6.61 6.88
CA PRO A 228 -9.41 7.84 6.31
C PRO A 228 -9.12 7.97 4.81
N GLY A 229 -10.11 8.46 4.06
CA GLY A 229 -10.04 8.71 2.63
C GLY A 229 -11.28 9.48 2.19
N LEU A 230 -11.10 10.40 1.24
CA LEU A 230 -12.15 11.36 0.83
C LEU A 230 -12.55 11.19 -0.64
N PHE A 231 -11.57 11.09 -1.53
CA PHE A 231 -11.79 11.02 -2.97
C PHE A 231 -11.82 9.56 -3.42
N LYS A 232 -12.93 9.14 -4.02
CA LYS A 232 -13.08 7.79 -4.55
C LYS A 232 -12.10 7.58 -5.72
N VAL A 233 -11.46 6.42 -5.74
CA VAL A 233 -10.55 5.99 -6.82
C VAL A 233 -11.24 4.96 -7.70
N ALA A 234 -11.56 3.78 -7.18
CA ALA A 234 -12.17 2.69 -7.93
C ALA A 234 -13.11 1.89 -7.02
N ASP A 235 -14.11 1.23 -7.60
CA ASP A 235 -14.89 0.25 -6.86
C ASP A 235 -14.06 -1.03 -6.71
N LEU A 236 -14.24 -1.74 -5.59
CA LEU A 236 -13.51 -2.98 -5.35
C LEU A 236 -13.87 -4.06 -6.39
N SER A 237 -15.08 -3.98 -6.97
CA SER A 237 -15.55 -4.84 -8.06
C SER A 237 -14.88 -4.56 -9.41
N ASP A 238 -14.09 -3.48 -9.53
CA ASP A 238 -13.37 -3.17 -10.78
C ASP A 238 -12.11 -4.04 -10.94
N PHE A 239 -11.71 -4.76 -9.89
CA PHE A 239 -10.47 -5.55 -9.81
C PHE A 239 -10.71 -7.03 -10.08
N ASP A 240 -9.83 -7.63 -10.86
CA ASP A 240 -9.86 -9.05 -11.21
C ASP A 240 -9.15 -9.92 -10.16
N HIS A 241 -8.10 -9.34 -9.54
CA HIS A 241 -7.30 -10.01 -8.52
C HIS A 241 -7.05 -9.08 -7.33
N ILE A 242 -7.10 -9.65 -6.13
CA ILE A 242 -6.76 -8.95 -4.88
C ILE A 242 -5.76 -9.79 -4.12
N VAL A 243 -4.61 -9.21 -3.79
CA VAL A 243 -3.61 -9.82 -2.90
C VAL A 243 -3.67 -9.09 -1.56
N ALA A 244 -3.99 -9.82 -0.50
CA ALA A 244 -4.07 -9.31 0.86
C ALA A 244 -3.16 -10.09 1.80
N ASP A 245 -2.75 -9.46 2.90
CA ASP A 245 -1.88 -10.10 3.88
C ASP A 245 -2.66 -10.89 4.94
N ALA A 246 -1.96 -11.80 5.63
CA ALA A 246 -2.54 -12.69 6.60
C ALA A 246 -3.15 -11.98 7.83
N ASP A 247 -2.75 -10.74 8.13
CA ASP A 247 -3.35 -9.98 9.24
C ASP A 247 -4.73 -9.41 8.87
N THR A 248 -5.17 -9.52 7.61
CA THR A 248 -6.52 -9.09 7.18
C THR A 248 -7.59 -9.89 7.92
N SER A 249 -8.53 -9.20 8.57
CA SER A 249 -9.59 -9.81 9.39
C SER A 249 -10.53 -10.69 8.55
N GLU A 250 -11.18 -11.70 9.14
CA GLU A 250 -12.11 -12.55 8.36
C GLU A 250 -13.27 -11.75 7.78
N ALA A 251 -13.80 -10.76 8.52
CA ALA A 251 -14.84 -9.87 8.02
C ALA A 251 -14.36 -9.07 6.80
N ASP A 252 -13.11 -8.60 6.81
CA ASP A 252 -12.54 -7.90 5.66
C ASP A 252 -12.23 -8.85 4.50
N ARG A 253 -11.80 -10.09 4.77
CA ARG A 253 -11.63 -11.12 3.72
C ARG A 253 -12.95 -11.45 3.04
N GLU A 254 -14.05 -11.55 3.79
CA GLU A 254 -15.39 -11.70 3.22
C GLU A 254 -15.76 -10.51 2.34
N ARG A 255 -15.46 -9.28 2.76
CA ARG A 255 -15.64 -8.07 1.92
C ARG A 255 -14.83 -8.13 0.64
N LEU A 256 -13.59 -8.62 0.68
CA LEU A 256 -12.76 -8.82 -0.51
C LEU A 256 -13.37 -9.87 -1.44
N ARG A 257 -13.77 -11.04 -0.92
CA ARG A 257 -14.37 -12.12 -1.73
C ARG A 257 -15.70 -11.69 -2.36
N ALA A 258 -16.47 -10.85 -1.68
CA ALA A 258 -17.74 -10.32 -2.18
C ALA A 258 -17.58 -9.37 -3.39
N SER A 259 -16.36 -8.93 -3.74
CA SER A 259 -16.13 -8.10 -4.93
C SER A 259 -16.22 -8.88 -6.24
N GLY A 260 -16.10 -10.21 -6.19
CA GLY A 260 -16.01 -11.08 -7.37
C GLY A 260 -14.58 -11.29 -7.87
N ALA A 261 -13.57 -10.68 -7.25
CA ALA A 261 -12.16 -10.87 -7.59
C ALA A 261 -11.61 -12.23 -7.10
N ASN A 262 -10.54 -12.70 -7.74
CA ASN A 262 -9.72 -13.78 -7.20
C ASN A 262 -8.87 -13.24 -6.03
N VAL A 263 -9.12 -13.73 -4.82
CA VAL A 263 -8.47 -13.24 -3.60
C VAL A 263 -7.35 -14.19 -3.15
N TYR A 264 -6.14 -13.64 -2.99
CA TYR A 264 -4.97 -14.35 -2.48
C TYR A 264 -4.59 -13.81 -1.11
N ILE A 265 -4.36 -14.69 -0.14
CA ILE A 265 -3.87 -14.33 1.20
C ILE A 265 -2.41 -14.77 1.31
N VAL A 266 -1.52 -13.85 1.67
CA VAL A 266 -0.09 -14.14 1.86
C VAL A 266 0.32 -13.93 3.32
N GLY A 267 1.15 -14.84 3.85
CA GLY A 267 1.80 -14.63 5.15
C GLY A 267 3.15 -13.93 5.00
N ASP A 268 3.65 -13.32 6.08
CA ASP A 268 4.98 -12.70 6.12
C ASP A 268 6.13 -13.71 5.83
N THR A 269 5.86 -15.01 5.94
CA THR A 269 6.83 -16.10 5.67
C THR A 269 6.55 -16.89 4.40
N ASP A 270 5.53 -16.51 3.61
CA ASP A 270 5.08 -17.32 2.48
C ASP A 270 5.85 -16.96 1.21
N THR A 271 7.10 -17.43 1.12
CA THR A 271 7.86 -17.51 -0.14
C THR A 271 7.44 -18.70 -1.01
N THR A 272 6.43 -19.47 -0.58
CA THR A 272 5.86 -20.59 -1.32
C THR A 272 4.36 -20.64 -1.07
N GLY A 273 3.59 -19.94 -1.91
CA GLY A 273 2.14 -19.86 -1.78
C GLY A 273 1.46 -21.24 -1.79
N LYS A 274 0.54 -21.44 -0.84
CA LYS A 274 -0.53 -22.43 -1.00
C LYS A 274 -1.72 -21.74 -1.63
N GLU A 275 -2.15 -22.22 -2.80
CA GLU A 275 -3.49 -21.97 -3.31
C GLU A 275 -4.53 -22.53 -2.32
N LEU A 276 -5.54 -21.72 -2.01
CA LEU A 276 -6.76 -22.13 -1.31
C LEU A 276 -7.88 -22.34 -2.34
#